data_AF-U6DY77-F1
#
_entry.id   AF-U6DY77-F1
#
_cell.length_a   1.000
_cell.length_b   1.000
_cell.length_c   1.000
_cell.angle_alpha   90.00
_cell.angle_beta   90.00
_cell.angle_gamma   90.00
#
_symmetry.space_group_name_H-M   'P 1'
#
loop_
_entity.id
_entity.type
_entity.pdbx_description
1 polymer ?
#
loop_
_entity_poly.entity_id
_entity_poly.type
_entity_poly.pdbx_seq_one_letter_code
_entity_poly.pdbx_strand_id
1 'polypeptide(L)'
;LAPLRQALSEAIQLYPDSQLLWRAYIQVQSKSHAASKTRRFFDAITRSAKALEPWLFAIEAEKMRKRLVETVQRVDGREVHATIPETGLAHRIRALFESTLQSDHGRLCPLLWRMYLNFLVSLGNKERSKGVFYKALQNCPWAKALYLDAVEHFPEEMQEVLDLMTEKELRVRLPLEELALLLED
;
A
#
# COMPACT_ATOMS: atom_id res chain seq x y z
N LEU A 1 -0.38 -21.04 19.82
CA LEU A 1 -1.00 -20.05 18.90
C LEU A 1 -2.11 -20.60 18.00
N ALA A 2 -2.14 -21.90 17.66
CA ALA A 2 -3.14 -22.43 16.72
C ALA A 2 -4.61 -22.29 17.17
N PRO A 3 -4.99 -22.54 18.45
CA PRO A 3 -6.38 -22.35 18.90
C PRO A 3 -6.83 -20.89 18.87
N LEU A 4 -5.95 -19.97 19.29
CA LEU A 4 -6.22 -18.53 19.23
C LEU A 4 -6.45 -18.04 17.80
N ARG A 5 -5.66 -18.53 16.84
CA ARG A 5 -5.87 -18.20 15.43
C ARG A 5 -7.25 -18.68 14.94
N GLN A 6 -7.64 -19.90 15.31
CA GLN A 6 -8.92 -20.46 14.90
C GLN A 6 -10.09 -19.64 15.45
N ALA A 7 -10.05 -19.33 16.75
CA ALA A 7 -11.05 -18.48 17.40
C ALA A 7 -11.12 -17.08 16.76
N LEU A 8 -9.98 -16.47 16.42
CA LEU A 8 -9.95 -15.18 15.73
C LEU A 8 -10.50 -15.27 14.30
N SER A 9 -10.18 -16.34 13.56
CA SER A 9 -10.73 -16.56 12.22
C SER A 9 -12.26 -16.69 12.23
N GLU A 10 -12.81 -17.42 13.20
CA GLU A 10 -14.26 -17.56 13.39
C GLU A 10 -14.89 -16.23 13.82
N ALA A 11 -14.27 -15.52 14.76
CA ALA A 11 -14.75 -14.23 15.23
C ALA A 11 -14.78 -13.17 14.11
N ILE A 12 -13.78 -13.15 13.23
CA ILE A 12 -13.74 -12.24 12.07
C ILE A 12 -14.86 -12.56 11.07
N GLN A 13 -15.21 -13.82 10.87
CA GLN A 13 -16.32 -14.18 9.99
C GLN A 13 -17.67 -13.72 10.55
N LEU A 14 -17.83 -13.72 11.89
CA LEU A 14 -19.02 -13.22 12.56
C LEU A 14 -19.06 -11.68 12.65
N TYR A 15 -17.91 -11.04 12.82
CA TYR A 15 -17.78 -9.59 13.03
C TYR A 15 -16.72 -8.99 12.09
N PRO A 16 -17.01 -8.93 10.77
CA PRO A 16 -16.04 -8.45 9.77
C PRO A 16 -15.67 -6.97 9.93
N ASP A 17 -16.51 -6.16 10.57
CA ASP A 17 -16.28 -4.73 10.76
C ASP A 17 -15.36 -4.43 11.96
N SER A 18 -15.03 -5.44 12.78
CA SER A 18 -14.22 -5.26 13.98
C SER A 18 -12.73 -5.16 13.63
N GLN A 19 -12.24 -3.91 13.51
CA GLN A 19 -10.82 -3.62 13.26
C GLN A 19 -9.89 -4.22 14.34
N LEU A 20 -10.35 -4.34 15.58
CA LEU A 20 -9.57 -4.93 16.67
C LEU A 20 -9.30 -6.42 16.45
N LEU A 21 -10.30 -7.17 15.95
CA LEU A 21 -10.14 -8.59 15.63
C LEU A 21 -9.15 -8.79 14.48
N TRP A 22 -9.23 -7.96 13.44
CA TRP A 22 -8.28 -7.99 12.34
C TRP A 22 -6.84 -7.70 12.77
N ARG A 23 -6.64 -6.66 13.60
CA ARG A 23 -5.32 -6.32 14.16
C ARG A 23 -4.76 -7.46 15.00
N ALA A 24 -5.58 -8.03 15.89
CA ALA A 24 -5.18 -9.17 16.71
C ALA A 24 -4.82 -10.38 15.85
N TYR A 25 -5.61 -10.66 14.81
CA TYR A 25 -5.32 -11.73 13.86
C TYR A 25 -3.97 -11.54 13.17
N ILE A 26 -3.68 -10.36 12.62
CA ILE A 26 -2.37 -10.10 11.97
C ILE A 26 -1.21 -10.27 12.96
N GLN A 27 -1.33 -9.76 14.19
CA GLN A 27 -0.29 -9.91 15.21
C GLN A 27 -0.03 -11.37 15.58
N VAL A 28 -1.05 -12.22 15.57
CA VAL A 28 -0.89 -13.67 15.78
C VAL A 28 -0.24 -14.32 14.55
N GLN A 29 -0.57 -13.86 13.33
CA GLN A 29 0.02 -14.40 12.10
C GLN A 29 1.48 -14.02 11.92
N SER A 30 1.90 -12.82 12.32
CA SER A 30 3.29 -12.37 12.20
C SER A 30 4.26 -13.24 13.00
N LYS A 31 3.77 -13.87 14.08
CA LYS A 31 4.52 -14.79 14.94
C LYS A 31 4.46 -16.25 14.48
N SER A 32 3.88 -16.55 13.33
CA SER A 32 3.53 -17.91 12.88
C SER A 32 4.05 -18.19 11.47
N HIS A 33 4.64 -19.37 11.26
CA HIS A 33 5.10 -19.86 9.95
C HIS A 33 3.96 -20.32 9.01
N ALA A 34 2.71 -19.97 9.30
CA ALA A 34 1.52 -20.47 8.60
C ALA A 34 1.09 -19.64 7.37
N ALA A 35 2.03 -19.15 6.56
CA ALA A 35 1.76 -18.23 5.44
C ALA A 35 0.65 -18.71 4.50
N SER A 36 0.70 -19.97 4.08
CA SER A 36 -0.30 -20.55 3.17
C SER A 36 -1.70 -20.61 3.79
N LYS A 37 -1.81 -20.81 5.12
CA LYS A 37 -3.10 -20.80 5.83
C LYS A 37 -3.65 -19.37 5.90
N THR A 38 -2.80 -18.40 6.22
CA THR A 38 -3.17 -16.97 6.23
C THR A 38 -3.68 -16.52 4.86
N ARG A 39 -2.99 -16.90 3.79
CA ARG A 39 -3.37 -16.60 2.40
C ARG A 39 -4.73 -17.20 2.05
N ARG A 40 -4.92 -18.49 2.30
CA ARG A 40 -6.23 -19.14 2.03
C ARG A 40 -7.38 -18.49 2.79
N PHE A 41 -7.14 -18.06 4.03
CA PHE A 41 -8.14 -17.34 4.81
C PHE A 41 -8.50 -15.99 4.18
N PHE A 42 -7.50 -15.17 3.83
CA PHE A 42 -7.76 -13.89 3.17
C PHE A 42 -8.41 -14.10 1.80
N ASP A 43 -7.90 -15.02 0.98
CA ASP A 43 -8.47 -15.35 -0.34
C ASP A 43 -9.94 -15.79 -0.23
N ALA A 44 -10.34 -16.45 0.87
CA ALA A 44 -11.73 -16.84 1.11
C ALA A 44 -12.61 -15.65 1.49
N ILE A 45 -12.13 -14.74 2.35
CA ILE A 45 -12.91 -13.58 2.81
C ILE A 45 -12.97 -12.48 1.75
N THR A 46 -11.88 -12.19 1.06
CA THR A 46 -11.82 -11.12 0.07
C THR A 46 -12.73 -11.37 -1.15
N ARG A 47 -13.03 -12.65 -1.45
CA ARG A 47 -13.98 -13.02 -2.51
C ARG A 47 -15.42 -12.61 -2.23
N SER A 48 -15.83 -12.56 -0.96
CA SER A 48 -17.20 -12.19 -0.56
C SER A 48 -17.29 -10.81 0.08
N ALA A 49 -16.14 -10.18 0.38
CA ALA A 49 -16.08 -8.90 1.03
C ALA A 49 -16.47 -7.74 0.11
N LYS A 50 -17.48 -6.96 0.52
CA LYS A 50 -17.77 -5.64 -0.04
C LYS A 50 -16.88 -4.55 0.57
N ALA A 51 -16.40 -4.80 1.78
CA ALA A 51 -15.60 -3.87 2.57
C ALA A 51 -14.11 -3.93 2.15
N LEU A 52 -13.36 -2.84 2.34
CA LEU A 52 -11.94 -2.77 1.97
C LEU A 52 -11.03 -3.36 3.05
N GLU A 53 -11.52 -3.48 4.28
CA GLU A 53 -10.78 -3.93 5.45
C GLU A 53 -10.09 -5.27 5.22
N PRO A 54 -10.76 -6.34 4.73
CA PRO A 54 -10.09 -7.62 4.48
C PRO A 54 -8.94 -7.51 3.49
N TRP A 55 -9.07 -6.66 2.47
CA TRP A 55 -8.01 -6.39 1.49
C TRP A 55 -6.84 -5.62 2.10
N LEU A 56 -7.11 -4.57 2.87
CA LEU A 56 -6.09 -3.78 3.57
C LEU A 56 -5.29 -4.66 4.55
N PHE A 57 -5.98 -5.51 5.30
CA PHE A 57 -5.35 -6.44 6.23
C PHE A 57 -4.60 -7.57 5.51
N ALA A 58 -5.08 -8.03 4.34
CA ALA A 58 -4.33 -8.97 3.50
C ALA A 58 -3.02 -8.36 2.98
N ILE A 59 -3.06 -7.11 2.52
CA ILE A 59 -1.88 -6.34 2.07
C ILE A 59 -0.89 -6.18 3.22
N GLU A 60 -1.33 -5.73 4.39
CA GLU A 60 -0.41 -5.53 5.53
C GLU A 60 0.19 -6.87 6.00
N ALA A 61 -0.58 -7.97 5.98
CA ALA A 61 -0.05 -9.29 6.32
C ALA A 61 1.07 -9.74 5.37
N GLU A 62 0.97 -9.49 4.06
CA GLU A 62 2.05 -9.78 3.11
C GLU A 62 3.22 -8.77 3.23
N LYS A 63 2.96 -7.49 3.51
CA LYS A 63 4.02 -6.49 3.77
C LYS A 63 4.84 -6.85 5.01
N MET A 64 4.20 -7.23 6.11
CA MET A 64 4.88 -7.70 7.32
C MET A 64 5.73 -8.94 7.04
N ARG A 65 5.24 -9.85 6.20
CA ARG A 65 6.00 -11.03 5.79
C ARG A 65 7.22 -10.67 4.95
N LYS A 66 7.09 -9.72 4.01
CA LYS A 66 8.24 -9.21 3.24
C LYS A 66 9.31 -8.62 4.18
N ARG A 67 8.91 -7.74 5.12
CA ARG A 67 9.84 -7.16 6.12
C ARG A 67 10.56 -8.23 6.95
N LEU A 68 9.84 -9.28 7.37
CA LEU A 68 10.44 -10.39 8.12
C LEU A 68 11.49 -11.13 7.29
N VAL A 69 11.17 -11.49 6.04
CA VAL A 69 12.10 -12.20 5.14
C VAL A 69 13.35 -11.35 4.87
N GLU A 70 13.19 -10.06 4.61
CA GLU A 70 14.31 -9.12 4.40
C GLU A 70 15.19 -8.99 5.65
N THR A 71 14.58 -8.97 6.84
CA THR A 71 15.33 -8.87 8.11
C THR A 71 16.19 -10.12 8.32
N VAL A 72 15.63 -11.31 8.08
CA VAL A 72 16.38 -12.57 8.22
C VAL A 72 17.52 -12.65 7.22
N GLN A 73 17.29 -12.26 5.96
CA GLN A 73 18.34 -12.28 4.92
C GLN A 73 19.50 -11.32 5.21
N ARG A 74 19.25 -10.17 5.85
CA ARG A 74 20.29 -9.18 6.19
C ARG A 74 21.21 -9.61 7.34
N VAL A 75 20.75 -10.48 8.24
CA VAL A 75 21.51 -10.89 9.44
C VAL A 75 22.55 -11.97 9.11
N ASP A 76 22.32 -12.80 8.11
CA ASP A 76 23.16 -13.98 7.88
C ASP A 76 24.46 -13.75 7.09
N GLY A 77 24.69 -12.57 6.50
CA GLY A 77 25.98 -12.15 5.91
C GLY A 77 26.64 -13.11 4.90
N ARG A 78 25.98 -14.20 4.53
CA ARG A 78 26.45 -15.27 3.66
C ARG A 78 25.65 -15.27 2.38
N GLU A 79 26.36 -15.50 1.29
CA GLU A 79 25.94 -15.44 -0.10
C GLU A 79 24.48 -15.86 -0.32
N VAL A 80 23.80 -15.01 -1.09
CA VAL A 80 22.41 -15.08 -1.54
C VAL A 80 22.08 -16.47 -2.08
N HIS A 81 21.65 -17.39 -1.20
CA HIS A 81 20.91 -18.58 -1.61
C HIS A 81 19.48 -18.16 -1.93
N ALA A 82 19.32 -17.68 -3.17
CA ALA A 82 18.04 -17.45 -3.81
C ALA A 82 17.20 -18.73 -3.79
N THR A 83 16.28 -18.85 -2.83
CA THR A 83 15.15 -19.79 -2.93
C THR A 83 13.80 -19.08 -2.90
N ILE A 84 13.75 -17.80 -2.52
CA ILE A 84 12.59 -16.95 -2.76
C ILE A 84 13.13 -15.64 -3.35
N PRO A 85 13.03 -15.42 -4.67
CA PRO A 85 13.40 -14.12 -5.21
C PRO A 85 12.51 -13.07 -4.53
N GLU A 86 13.10 -11.95 -4.10
CA GLU A 86 12.38 -10.81 -3.51
C GLU A 86 11.16 -10.37 -4.33
N THR A 87 11.18 -10.72 -5.62
CA THR A 87 10.12 -10.56 -6.59
C THR A 87 8.82 -11.23 -6.17
N GLY A 88 8.81 -12.44 -5.58
CA GLY A 88 7.58 -13.22 -5.36
C GLY A 88 6.59 -12.56 -4.40
N LEU A 89 7.05 -12.12 -3.23
CA LEU A 89 6.22 -11.37 -2.27
C LEU A 89 5.84 -10.00 -2.81
N ALA A 90 6.76 -9.31 -3.50
CA ALA A 90 6.48 -8.01 -4.11
C ALA A 90 5.44 -8.11 -5.25
N HIS A 91 5.48 -9.16 -6.06
CA HIS A 91 4.44 -9.47 -7.05
C HIS A 91 3.11 -9.75 -6.38
N ARG A 92 3.09 -10.49 -5.27
CA ARG A 92 1.84 -10.77 -4.56
C ARG A 92 1.24 -9.52 -3.93
N ILE A 93 2.04 -8.66 -3.31
CA ILE A 93 1.57 -7.38 -2.76
C ILE A 93 1.02 -6.49 -3.89
N ARG A 94 1.71 -6.40 -5.03
CA ARG A 94 1.19 -5.70 -6.23
C ARG A 94 -0.14 -6.25 -6.69
N ALA A 95 -0.26 -7.58 -6.82
CA ALA A 95 -1.49 -8.22 -7.25
C ALA A 95 -2.66 -7.94 -6.30
N LEU A 96 -2.41 -7.87 -4.98
CA LEU A 96 -3.43 -7.49 -4.00
C LEU A 96 -3.88 -6.04 -4.18
N PHE A 97 -2.95 -5.10 -4.37
CA PHE A 97 -3.30 -3.70 -4.67
C PHE A 97 -4.09 -3.59 -5.98
N GLU A 98 -3.59 -4.19 -7.06
CA GLU A 98 -4.22 -4.15 -8.38
C GLU A 98 -5.62 -4.78 -8.36
N SER A 99 -5.82 -5.90 -7.66
CA SER A 99 -7.13 -6.52 -7.48
C SER A 99 -8.09 -5.64 -6.68
N THR A 100 -7.60 -4.96 -5.64
CA THR A 100 -8.46 -4.09 -4.81
C THR A 100 -8.88 -2.84 -5.59
N LEU A 101 -7.96 -2.29 -6.39
CA LEU A 101 -8.17 -1.10 -7.23
C LEU A 101 -9.09 -1.34 -8.43
N GLN A 102 -9.42 -2.60 -8.78
CA GLN A 102 -10.43 -2.89 -9.79
C GLN A 102 -11.86 -2.64 -9.29
N SER A 103 -12.07 -2.57 -7.97
CA SER A 103 -13.37 -2.28 -7.38
C SER A 103 -13.68 -0.77 -7.35
N ASP A 104 -14.96 -0.41 -7.42
CA ASP A 104 -15.39 0.99 -7.36
C ASP A 104 -14.98 1.66 -6.04
N HIS A 105 -15.14 0.96 -4.91
CA HIS A 105 -14.73 1.47 -3.60
C HIS A 105 -13.21 1.58 -3.48
N GLY A 106 -12.45 0.65 -4.06
CA GLY A 106 -10.99 0.66 -4.02
C GLY A 106 -10.39 1.79 -4.85
N ARG A 107 -10.84 1.97 -6.10
CA ARG A 107 -10.31 3.02 -6.98
C ARG A 107 -10.61 4.43 -6.48
N LEU A 108 -11.72 4.62 -5.77
CA LEU A 108 -12.10 5.91 -5.19
C LEU A 108 -11.51 6.15 -3.79
N CYS A 109 -10.64 5.27 -3.29
CA CYS A 109 -10.01 5.37 -1.97
C CYS A 109 -8.60 5.94 -2.07
N PRO A 110 -8.36 7.23 -1.70
CA PRO A 110 -7.04 7.84 -1.80
C PRO A 110 -6.00 7.11 -0.95
N LEU A 111 -6.37 6.64 0.26
CA LEU A 111 -5.44 5.93 1.15
C LEU A 111 -4.84 4.70 0.47
N LEU A 112 -5.64 3.95 -0.31
CA LEU A 112 -5.18 2.75 -1.01
C LEU A 112 -4.15 3.11 -2.09
N TRP A 113 -4.38 4.18 -2.84
CA TRP A 113 -3.43 4.70 -3.82
C TRP A 113 -2.12 5.16 -3.16
N ARG A 114 -2.20 5.93 -2.07
CA ARG A 114 -1.02 6.38 -1.30
C ARG A 114 -0.20 5.19 -0.80
N MET A 115 -0.87 4.18 -0.24
CA MET A 115 -0.23 2.94 0.21
C MET A 115 0.44 2.18 -0.94
N TYR A 116 -0.18 2.14 -2.12
CA TYR A 116 0.39 1.47 -3.29
C TYR A 116 1.58 2.23 -3.87
N LEU A 117 1.45 3.56 -3.99
CA LEU A 117 2.51 4.45 -4.46
C LEU A 117 3.74 4.34 -3.57
N ASN A 118 3.58 4.50 -2.26
CA ASN A 118 4.67 4.38 -1.29
C ASN A 118 5.34 2.99 -1.37
N PHE A 119 4.54 1.93 -1.56
CA PHE A 119 5.08 0.59 -1.75
C PHE A 119 5.94 0.48 -3.03
N LEU A 120 5.49 1.00 -4.17
CA LEU A 120 6.28 0.95 -5.41
C LEU A 120 7.55 1.81 -5.35
N VAL A 121 7.47 2.98 -4.72
CA VAL A 121 8.62 3.86 -4.47
C VAL A 121 9.65 3.13 -3.59
N SER A 122 9.20 2.40 -2.56
CA SER A 122 10.09 1.59 -1.72
C SER A 122 10.82 0.45 -2.46
N LEU A 123 10.31 0.04 -3.63
CA LEU A 123 10.95 -0.94 -4.51
C LEU A 123 11.91 -0.29 -5.53
N GLY A 124 12.05 1.04 -5.52
CA GLY A 124 12.88 1.80 -6.47
C GLY A 124 12.31 1.86 -7.89
N ASN A 125 11.06 1.46 -8.12
CA ASN A 125 10.48 1.45 -9.46
C ASN A 125 9.81 2.80 -9.78
N LYS A 126 10.62 3.79 -10.14
CA LYS A 126 10.18 5.17 -10.36
C LYS A 126 9.13 5.29 -11.47
N GLU A 127 9.36 4.67 -12.62
CA GLU A 127 8.44 4.71 -13.77
C GLU A 127 7.06 4.13 -13.43
N ARG A 128 7.01 2.95 -12.81
CA ARG A 128 5.74 2.34 -12.41
C ARG A 128 5.04 3.16 -11.33
N SER A 129 5.80 3.75 -10.42
CA SER A 129 5.27 4.61 -9.36
C SER A 129 4.60 5.86 -9.96
N LYS A 130 5.23 6.51 -10.95
CA LYS A 130 4.63 7.60 -11.73
C LYS A 130 3.34 7.16 -12.42
N GLY A 131 3.37 6.01 -13.10
CA GLY A 131 2.17 5.45 -13.73
C GLY A 131 1.02 5.20 -12.75
N VAL A 132 1.30 4.78 -11.51
CA VAL A 132 0.30 4.63 -10.45
C VAL A 132 -0.19 5.97 -9.93
N PHE A 133 0.68 6.97 -9.80
CA PHE A 133 0.30 8.33 -9.42
C PHE A 133 -0.72 8.92 -10.39
N TYR A 134 -0.45 8.91 -11.70
CA TYR A 134 -1.41 9.45 -12.68
C TYR A 134 -2.73 8.66 -12.71
N LYS A 135 -2.69 7.34 -12.54
CA LYS A 135 -3.92 6.53 -12.37
C LYS A 135 -4.69 6.91 -11.12
N ALA A 136 -4.00 7.21 -10.02
CA ALA A 136 -4.63 7.69 -8.80
C ALA A 136 -5.32 9.03 -9.04
N LEU A 137 -4.70 9.96 -9.77
CA LEU A 137 -5.30 11.25 -10.11
C LEU A 137 -6.54 11.14 -11.02
N GLN A 138 -6.55 10.17 -11.94
CA GLN A 138 -7.75 9.90 -12.76
C GLN A 138 -8.96 9.46 -11.93
N ASN A 139 -8.73 8.81 -10.78
CA ASN A 139 -9.80 8.29 -9.93
C ASN A 139 -10.08 9.17 -8.70
N CYS A 140 -9.08 9.89 -8.19
CA CYS A 140 -9.13 10.70 -6.97
C CYS A 140 -8.53 12.12 -7.17
N PRO A 141 -8.98 12.92 -8.16
CA PRO A 141 -8.37 14.23 -8.45
C PRO A 141 -8.52 15.25 -7.31
N TRP A 142 -9.51 15.10 -6.44
CA TRP A 142 -9.72 15.99 -5.29
C TRP A 142 -8.71 15.76 -4.14
N ALA A 143 -7.99 14.64 -4.15
CA ALA A 143 -7.18 14.21 -3.03
C ALA A 143 -5.80 14.87 -3.07
N LYS A 144 -5.70 16.10 -2.55
CA LYS A 144 -4.44 16.88 -2.45
C LYS A 144 -3.25 16.09 -1.87
N ALA A 145 -3.50 15.15 -0.95
CA ALA A 145 -2.45 14.30 -0.39
C ALA A 145 -1.69 13.47 -1.44
N LEU A 146 -2.34 13.06 -2.55
CA LEU A 146 -1.67 12.33 -3.64
C LEU A 146 -0.65 13.20 -4.38
N TYR A 147 -0.97 14.47 -4.58
CA TYR A 147 -0.07 15.45 -5.19
C TYR A 147 1.13 15.72 -4.28
N LEU A 148 0.90 15.85 -2.97
CA LEU A 148 1.98 16.03 -2.01
C LEU A 148 2.91 14.81 -1.95
N ASP A 149 2.35 13.60 -1.97
CA ASP A 149 3.16 12.37 -2.04
C ASP A 149 4.00 12.34 -3.33
N ALA A 150 3.48 12.87 -4.46
CA ALA A 150 4.24 12.96 -5.71
C ALA A 150 5.37 13.98 -5.64
N VAL A 151 5.16 15.15 -5.05
CA VAL A 151 6.24 16.13 -4.81
C VAL A 151 7.32 15.54 -3.91
N GLU A 152 6.94 14.77 -2.89
CA GLU A 152 7.89 14.09 -2.00
C GLU A 152 8.70 12.99 -2.74
N HIS A 153 8.06 12.20 -3.59
CA HIS A 153 8.68 11.05 -4.24
C HIS A 153 9.34 11.36 -5.60
N PHE A 154 8.90 12.41 -6.28
CA PHE A 154 9.36 12.86 -7.60
C PHE A 154 9.60 14.36 -7.59
N PRO A 155 10.59 14.86 -6.82
CA PRO A 155 10.83 16.30 -6.69
C PRO A 155 11.17 16.96 -8.04
N GLU A 156 11.69 16.20 -9.01
CA GLU A 156 11.92 16.72 -10.36
C GLU A 156 10.65 17.06 -11.14
N GLU A 157 9.50 16.48 -10.76
CA GLU A 157 8.19 16.73 -11.39
C GLU A 157 7.36 17.76 -10.62
N MET A 158 7.96 18.46 -9.64
CA MET A 158 7.23 19.35 -8.75
C MET A 158 6.45 20.43 -9.49
N GLN A 159 7.04 21.05 -10.53
CA GLN A 159 6.35 22.05 -11.35
C GLN A 159 5.11 21.45 -12.01
N GLU A 160 5.24 20.31 -12.70
CA GLU A 160 4.10 19.64 -13.35
C GLU A 160 3.00 19.30 -12.34
N VAL A 161 3.36 18.80 -11.15
CA VAL A 161 2.40 18.46 -10.11
C VAL A 161 1.66 19.71 -9.60
N LEU A 162 2.34 20.85 -9.46
CA LEU A 162 1.72 22.12 -9.06
C LEU A 162 0.83 22.71 -10.16
N ASP A 163 1.24 22.58 -11.42
CA ASP A 163 0.42 22.96 -12.58
C ASP A 163 -0.87 22.14 -12.60
N LEU A 164 -0.78 20.82 -12.39
CA LEU A 164 -1.94 19.93 -12.27
C LEU A 164 -2.82 20.30 -11.07
N MET A 165 -2.24 20.68 -9.93
CA MET A 165 -3.02 21.16 -8.78
C MET A 165 -3.78 22.43 -9.13
N THR A 166 -3.14 23.37 -9.83
CA THR A 166 -3.73 24.63 -10.28
C THR A 166 -4.86 24.37 -11.28
N GLU A 167 -4.64 23.50 -12.27
CA GLU A 167 -5.66 23.09 -13.26
C GLU A 167 -6.88 22.44 -12.60
N LYS A 168 -6.68 21.69 -11.51
CA LYS A 168 -7.76 21.07 -10.73
C LYS A 168 -8.31 21.97 -9.62
N GLU A 169 -7.95 23.25 -9.61
CA GLU A 169 -8.39 24.26 -8.62
C GLU A 169 -8.06 23.86 -7.17
N LEU A 170 -7.05 23.03 -6.97
CA LEU A 170 -6.55 22.67 -5.65
C LEU A 170 -5.70 23.82 -5.12
N ARG A 171 -6.04 24.30 -3.93
CA ARG A 171 -5.30 25.39 -3.27
C ARG A 171 -3.80 25.09 -3.17
N VAL A 172 -2.98 25.85 -3.90
CA VAL A 172 -1.54 26.00 -3.65
C VAL A 172 -1.34 27.22 -2.74
N ARG A 173 -0.41 27.15 -1.77
CA ARG A 173 -0.20 28.26 -0.81
C ARG A 173 0.56 29.42 -1.44
N LEU A 174 1.55 29.10 -2.25
CA LEU A 174 2.44 30.02 -2.92
C LEU A 174 2.92 29.33 -4.21
N PRO A 175 2.70 29.90 -5.40
CA PRO A 175 3.29 29.45 -6.65
C PRO A 175 4.83 29.46 -6.61
N LEU A 176 5.48 28.64 -7.43
CA LEU A 176 6.95 28.58 -7.43
C LEU A 176 7.57 29.86 -7.98
N GLU A 177 6.90 30.51 -8.91
CA GLU A 177 7.32 31.77 -9.53
C GLU A 177 7.32 32.90 -8.50
N GLU A 178 6.26 32.98 -7.67
CA GLU A 178 6.20 33.95 -6.57
C GLU A 178 7.23 33.66 -5.48
N LEU A 179 7.48 32.38 -5.17
CA LEU A 179 8.53 31.99 -4.23
C LEU A 179 9.92 32.38 -4.74
N ALA A 180 10.20 32.21 -6.03
CA ALA A 180 11.48 32.59 -6.63
C ALA A 180 11.74 34.10 -6.46
N LEU A 181 10.74 34.93 -6.76
CA LEU A 181 10.82 36.38 -6.55
C LEU A 181 11.13 36.75 -5.10
N LEU A 182 10.49 36.08 -4.13
CA LEU A 182 10.72 36.33 -2.69
C LEU A 182 12.09 35.87 -2.19
N LEU A 183 12.78 34.99 -2.92
CA LEU A 183 14.11 34.49 -2.57
C LEU A 183 15.26 35.25 -3.26
N GLU A 184 14.94 36.04 -4.28
CA GLU A 184 15.90 36.91 -4.98
C GLU A 184 16.19 38.22 -4.22
N ASP A 185 15.32 38.59 -3.27
CA ASP A 185 15.46 39.71 -2.32
C ASP A 185 16.13 39.30 -0.99
#